data_AF-M6VY98-F1
#
_entry.id   AF-M6VY98-F1
#
_cell.length_a   1.000
_cell.length_b   1.000
_cell.length_c   1.000
_cell.angle_alpha   90.00
_cell.angle_beta   90.00
_cell.angle_gamma   90.00
#
_symmetry.space_group_name_H-M   'P 1'
#
loop_
_entity.id
_entity.type
_entity.pdbx_description
1 polymer ?
#
loop_
_entity_poly.entity_id
_entity_poly.type
_entity_poly.pdbx_seq_one_letter_code
_entity_poly.pdbx_strand_id
1 'polypeptide(L)'
;MPTQLPGWADWGQKERAEQIASSDYIKNQDVIVFESLSDPNTRKILLDGIRSQYPYQTDAVGRTRSGWNATLGTYRQSTSADGGVVIVSQWPIEEKVQYIFNNPGCGAESSYNRGFTYVRINKNGKNSML
;
A
#
# COMPACT_ATOMS: atom_id res chain seq x y z
N MET A 1 22.36 11.96 17.32
CA MET A 1 22.91 12.68 16.16
C MET A 1 22.65 11.80 14.95
N PRO A 2 21.86 12.19 13.93
CA PRO A 2 21.84 11.44 12.69
C PRO A 2 23.10 11.78 11.93
N THR A 3 23.97 10.79 11.79
CA THR A 3 25.12 10.85 10.89
C THR A 3 24.70 10.38 9.50
N GLN A 4 24.92 11.27 8.52
CA GLN A 4 25.45 10.98 7.18
C GLN A 4 24.50 11.16 5.98
N LEU A 5 24.96 12.01 5.04
CA LEU A 5 24.57 12.11 3.62
C LEU A 5 25.88 12.46 2.84
N PRO A 6 26.10 12.05 1.56
CA PRO A 6 25.10 12.02 0.49
C PRO A 6 25.15 10.80 -0.47
N GLY A 7 23.98 10.25 -0.78
CA GLY A 7 23.75 9.25 -1.83
C GLY A 7 22.33 8.72 -1.69
N TRP A 8 21.40 9.26 -2.49
CA TRP A 8 19.93 9.05 -2.37
C TRP A 8 19.42 9.06 -0.92
N ALA A 9 19.17 10.27 -0.43
CA ALA A 9 18.87 10.64 0.95
C ALA A 9 18.16 9.59 1.82
N ASP A 10 18.67 9.45 3.05
CA ASP A 10 17.86 9.02 4.18
C ASP A 10 16.73 10.06 4.37
N TRP A 11 15.53 9.70 3.91
CA TRP A 11 14.32 10.53 4.03
C TRP A 11 13.54 10.23 5.32
N GLY A 12 14.20 9.59 6.30
CA GLY A 12 13.60 9.18 7.56
C GLY A 12 12.39 8.27 7.33
N GLN A 13 12.39 7.42 6.32
CA GLN A 13 11.21 6.63 5.95
C GLN A 13 10.73 5.76 7.11
N LYS A 14 11.67 5.10 7.79
CA LYS A 14 11.39 4.24 8.95
C LYS A 14 10.83 5.03 10.13
N GLU A 15 11.48 6.14 10.47
CA GLU A 15 11.03 7.04 11.55
C GLU A 15 9.62 7.57 11.28
N ARG A 16 9.35 8.02 10.05
CA ARG A 16 8.02 8.48 9.66
C ARG A 16 6.99 7.37 9.69
N ALA A 17 7.33 6.13 9.33
CA ALA A 17 6.40 5.00 9.44
C ALA A 17 5.96 4.76 10.89
N GLU A 18 6.88 4.83 11.85
CA GLU A 18 6.58 4.70 13.29
C GLU A 18 5.74 5.88 13.80
N GLN A 19 6.05 7.11 13.37
CA GLN A 19 5.29 8.31 13.72
C GLN A 19 3.86 8.26 13.14
N ILE A 20 3.71 7.87 11.87
CA ILE A 20 2.39 7.71 11.24
C ILE A 20 1.58 6.65 12.01
N ALA A 21 2.19 5.49 12.32
CA ALA A 21 1.52 4.40 13.02
C ALA A 21 1.02 4.77 14.43
N SER A 22 1.69 5.72 15.10
CA SER A 22 1.34 6.18 16.45
C SER A 22 0.43 7.43 16.47
N SER A 23 0.32 8.13 15.34
CA SER A 23 -0.43 9.39 15.23
C SER A 23 -1.94 9.24 15.44
N ASP A 24 -2.59 10.32 15.89
CA ASP A 24 -4.03 10.30 16.14
C ASP A 24 -4.89 10.34 14.88
N TYR A 25 -4.40 10.93 13.78
CA TYR A 25 -5.18 11.07 12.55
C TYR A 25 -5.43 9.74 11.85
N ILE A 26 -4.61 8.71 12.11
CA ILE A 26 -4.86 7.37 11.57
C ILE A 26 -5.82 6.57 12.44
N LYS A 27 -6.22 7.06 13.63
CA LYS A 27 -7.11 6.31 14.54
C LYS A 27 -8.56 6.56 14.14
N ASN A 28 -9.44 5.65 14.56
CA ASN A 28 -10.90 5.75 14.39
C ASN A 28 -11.38 5.93 12.95
N GLN A 29 -10.63 5.39 11.97
CA GLN A 29 -11.06 5.30 10.59
C GLN A 29 -11.70 3.93 10.35
N ASP A 30 -12.61 3.81 9.39
CA ASP A 30 -13.06 2.48 8.94
C ASP A 30 -12.02 1.84 8.01
N VAL A 31 -11.45 2.66 7.12
CA VAL A 31 -10.55 2.27 6.04
C VAL A 31 -9.53 3.38 5.83
N ILE A 32 -8.29 3.01 5.52
CA ILE A 32 -7.24 3.95 5.13
C ILE A 32 -6.64 3.48 3.81
N VAL A 33 -6.46 4.42 2.89
CA VAL A 33 -5.71 4.22 1.64
C VAL A 33 -4.36 4.89 1.81
N PHE A 34 -3.29 4.10 1.70
CA PHE A 34 -1.93 4.62 1.63
C PHE A 34 -1.43 4.62 0.21
N GLU A 35 -0.72 5.68 -0.15
CA GLU A 35 -0.02 5.80 -1.43
C GLU A 35 1.49 5.85 -1.20
N SER A 36 2.25 5.46 -2.23
CA SER A 36 3.70 5.55 -2.27
C SER A 36 4.44 4.79 -1.15
N LEU A 37 3.87 3.70 -0.63
CA LEU A 37 4.55 2.79 0.30
C LEU A 37 5.44 1.78 -0.45
N SER A 38 6.41 2.21 -1.24
CA SER A 38 7.19 1.32 -2.12
C SER A 38 8.38 0.63 -1.43
N ASP A 39 8.97 1.20 -0.37
CA ASP A 39 10.04 0.55 0.40
C ASP A 39 9.48 -0.60 1.27
N PRO A 40 9.88 -1.86 1.06
CA PRO A 40 9.27 -3.00 1.75
C PRO A 40 9.45 -2.99 3.27
N ASN A 41 10.60 -2.48 3.76
CA ASN A 41 10.89 -2.45 5.19
C ASN A 41 10.05 -1.39 5.91
N THR A 42 9.98 -0.19 5.34
CA THR A 42 9.15 0.92 5.82
C THR A 42 7.67 0.53 5.80
N ARG A 43 7.21 -0.07 4.69
CA ARG A 43 5.84 -0.57 4.58
C ARG A 43 5.54 -1.59 5.67
N LYS A 44 6.45 -2.53 5.94
CA LYS A 44 6.26 -3.52 7.02
C LYS A 44 6.13 -2.85 8.40
N ILE A 45 6.99 -1.88 8.72
CA ILE A 45 6.94 -1.14 10.00
C ILE A 45 5.57 -0.48 10.18
N LEU A 46 5.09 0.27 9.17
CA LEU A 46 3.80 0.94 9.23
C LEU A 46 2.65 -0.06 9.35
N LEU A 47 2.59 -1.06 8.45
CA LEU A 47 1.47 -2.00 8.38
C LEU A 47 1.37 -2.89 9.61
N ASP A 48 2.49 -3.30 10.22
CA ASP A 48 2.49 -4.05 11.47
C ASP A 48 2.12 -3.17 12.67
N GLY A 49 2.60 -1.92 12.70
CA GLY A 49 2.30 -0.97 13.78
C GLY A 49 0.81 -0.65 13.93
N ILE A 50 0.06 -0.71 12.83
CA ILE A 50 -1.38 -0.38 12.81
C ILE A 50 -2.29 -1.61 12.77
N ARG A 51 -1.72 -2.82 12.72
CA ARG A 51 -2.45 -4.08 12.51
C ARG A 51 -3.49 -4.39 13.58
N SER A 52 -3.27 -3.93 14.81
CA SER A 52 -4.24 -4.10 15.91
C SER A 52 -5.55 -3.33 15.68
N GLN A 53 -5.48 -2.19 14.99
CA GLN A 53 -6.64 -1.37 14.64
C GLN A 53 -7.19 -1.73 13.25
N TYR A 54 -6.30 -2.09 12.32
CA TYR A 54 -6.62 -2.40 10.93
C TYR A 54 -6.10 -3.79 10.52
N PRO A 55 -6.75 -4.87 10.97
CA PRO A 55 -6.25 -6.23 10.75
C PRO A 55 -6.40 -6.72 9.30
N TYR A 56 -7.29 -6.12 8.50
CA TYR A 56 -7.54 -6.52 7.12
C TYR A 56 -6.78 -5.61 6.17
N GLN A 57 -5.74 -6.15 5.53
CA GLN A 57 -4.81 -5.35 4.73
C GLN A 57 -4.57 -6.00 3.36
N THR A 58 -4.48 -5.20 2.31
CA THR A 58 -4.01 -5.65 0.99
C THR A 58 -2.48 -5.74 0.98
N ASP A 59 -1.92 -6.43 -0.02
CA ASP A 59 -0.52 -6.18 -0.38
C ASP A 59 -0.44 -4.86 -1.18
N ALA A 60 0.77 -4.39 -1.47
CA ALA A 60 0.96 -3.26 -2.37
C ALA A 60 0.62 -3.63 -3.81
N VAL A 61 -0.15 -2.76 -4.47
CA VAL A 61 -0.49 -2.90 -5.89
C VAL A 61 0.78 -3.10 -6.71
N GLY A 62 0.80 -4.12 -7.56
CA GLY A 62 1.89 -4.39 -8.49
C GLY A 62 3.08 -5.16 -7.92
N ARG A 63 3.09 -5.50 -6.63
CA ARG A 63 4.18 -6.25 -5.99
C ARG A 63 4.17 -7.74 -6.35
N THR A 64 2.98 -8.35 -6.30
CA THR A 64 2.78 -9.78 -6.58
C THR A 64 1.35 -10.01 -7.06
N ARG A 65 1.12 -11.12 -7.76
CA ARG A 65 -0.23 -11.60 -8.10
C ARG A 65 -0.85 -12.42 -6.97
N SER A 66 -0.02 -13.00 -6.09
CA SER A 66 -0.47 -13.86 -5.00
C SER A 66 -1.31 -13.08 -3.98
N GLY A 67 -2.38 -13.71 -3.49
CA GLY A 67 -3.25 -13.10 -2.48
C GLY A 67 -4.19 -12.02 -3.02
N TRP A 68 -4.28 -11.82 -4.33
CA TRP A 68 -5.30 -11.02 -4.99
C TRP A 68 -6.35 -11.92 -5.64
N ASN A 69 -7.62 -11.54 -5.62
CA ASN A 69 -8.69 -12.27 -6.33
C ASN A 69 -8.49 -12.17 -7.84
N ALA A 70 -8.06 -11.00 -8.33
CA ALA A 70 -7.67 -10.80 -9.72
C ALA A 70 -6.54 -9.77 -9.84
N THR A 71 -5.72 -9.93 -10.88
CA THR A 71 -4.72 -8.95 -11.31
C THR A 71 -5.05 -8.56 -12.74
N LEU A 72 -5.41 -7.31 -12.94
CA LEU A 72 -5.89 -6.77 -14.22
C LEU A 72 -4.90 -5.74 -14.78
N GLY A 73 -5.14 -5.36 -16.05
CA GLY A 73 -4.29 -4.41 -16.77
C GLY A 73 -2.91 -4.98 -17.11
N THR A 74 -1.92 -4.10 -17.23
CA THR A 74 -0.59 -4.47 -17.75
C THR A 74 0.40 -4.76 -16.61
N TYR A 75 0.20 -5.88 -15.92
CA TYR A 75 1.13 -6.32 -14.88
C TYR A 75 2.48 -6.74 -15.49
N ARG A 76 3.57 -6.17 -14.98
CA ARG A 76 4.94 -6.50 -15.41
C ARG A 76 5.65 -7.28 -14.32
N GLN A 77 6.26 -8.41 -14.69
CA GLN A 77 7.00 -9.26 -13.74
C GLN A 77 8.32 -8.63 -13.30
N SER A 78 9.02 -7.96 -14.21
CA SER A 78 10.29 -7.28 -13.93
C SER A 78 10.06 -5.77 -13.92
N THR A 79 10.07 -5.17 -12.72
CA THR A 79 9.92 -3.72 -12.52
C THR A 79 10.92 -3.24 -11.48
N SER A 80 11.20 -1.94 -11.47
CA SER A 80 12.06 -1.33 -10.47
C SER A 80 11.37 -1.20 -9.10
N ALA A 81 10.04 -1.07 -9.07
CA ALA A 81 9.24 -0.96 -7.85
C ALA A 81 7.76 -1.31 -8.08
N ASP A 82 7.07 -1.64 -6.99
CA ASP A 82 5.61 -1.76 -6.96
C ASP A 82 4.91 -0.38 -7.01
N GLY A 83 3.59 -0.38 -7.19
CA GLY A 83 2.81 0.85 -7.30
C GLY A 83 2.63 1.61 -5.98
N GLY A 84 2.94 0.96 -4.85
CA GLY A 84 2.93 1.56 -3.51
C GLY A 84 1.54 1.87 -2.94
N VAL A 85 0.45 1.47 -3.59
CA VAL A 85 -0.92 1.65 -3.07
C VAL A 85 -1.30 0.46 -2.20
N VAL A 86 -1.74 0.73 -0.97
CA VAL A 86 -2.20 -0.27 0.00
C VAL A 86 -3.50 0.19 0.64
N ILE A 87 -4.47 -0.71 0.79
CA ILE A 87 -5.68 -0.46 1.58
C ILE A 87 -5.62 -1.27 2.88
N VAL A 88 -5.93 -0.61 3.99
CA VAL A 88 -6.12 -1.25 5.29
C VAL A 88 -7.51 -0.94 5.83
N SER A 89 -8.12 -1.89 6.55
CA SER A 89 -9.51 -1.80 6.99
C SER A 89 -9.68 -2.40 8.38
N GLN A 90 -10.55 -1.78 9.17
CA GLN A 90 -11.05 -2.34 10.44
C GLN A 90 -11.99 -3.52 10.18
N TRP A 91 -12.64 -3.53 9.02
CA TRP A 91 -13.67 -4.49 8.61
C TRP A 91 -13.15 -5.50 7.58
N PRO A 92 -13.68 -6.74 7.53
CA PRO A 92 -13.26 -7.76 6.58
C PRO A 92 -13.26 -7.29 5.12
N ILE A 93 -12.13 -7.53 4.43
CA ILE A 93 -12.03 -7.40 2.97
C ILE A 93 -12.39 -8.77 2.36
N GLU A 94 -13.55 -8.84 1.72
CA GLU A 94 -14.06 -10.08 1.10
C GLU A 94 -13.55 -10.26 -0.33
N GLU A 95 -13.16 -9.18 -0.98
CA GLU A 95 -12.62 -9.18 -2.33
C GLU A 95 -11.57 -8.09 -2.48
N LYS A 96 -10.48 -8.40 -3.16
CA LYS A 96 -9.42 -7.47 -3.51
C LYS A 96 -8.93 -7.74 -4.92
N VAL A 97 -8.98 -6.71 -5.76
CA VAL A 97 -8.53 -6.73 -7.15
C VAL A 97 -7.53 -5.62 -7.33
N GLN A 98 -6.40 -5.91 -7.97
CA GLN A 98 -5.46 -4.88 -8.40
C GLN A 98 -5.55 -4.66 -9.90
N TYR A 99 -5.39 -3.43 -10.33
CA TYR A 99 -5.33 -3.04 -11.74
C TYR A 99 -4.07 -2.23 -12.00
N ILE A 100 -3.21 -2.70 -12.90
CA ILE A 100 -2.00 -1.98 -13.30
C ILE A 100 -2.30 -1.18 -14.56
N PHE A 101 -1.99 0.12 -14.55
CA PHE A 101 -2.30 0.99 -15.68
C PHE A 101 -1.68 0.47 -16.98
N ASN A 102 -2.47 0.53 -18.06
CA ASN A 102 -2.00 0.09 -19.39
C ASN A 102 -0.97 1.06 -19.97
N ASN A 103 -1.12 2.34 -19.69
CA ASN A 103 -0.09 3.32 -19.99
C ASN A 103 0.92 3.32 -18.81
N PRO A 104 2.19 2.96 -19.05
CA PRO A 104 3.18 2.92 -18.00
C PRO A 104 3.52 4.31 -17.43
N GLY A 105 3.10 5.40 -18.07
CA GLY A 105 3.50 6.75 -17.70
C GLY A 105 4.85 7.13 -18.31
N CYS A 106 5.47 8.18 -17.77
CA CYS A 106 6.72 8.74 -18.28
C CYS A 106 7.80 8.83 -17.18
N GLY A 107 9.07 8.96 -17.58
CA GLY A 107 10.18 9.07 -16.64
C GLY A 107 10.36 7.82 -15.76
N ALA A 108 10.75 8.00 -14.50
CA ALA A 108 10.98 6.90 -13.56
C ALA A 108 9.70 6.05 -13.32
N GLU A 109 8.53 6.69 -13.38
CA GLU A 109 7.22 6.04 -13.19
C GLU A 109 6.95 4.95 -14.23
N SER A 110 7.51 5.10 -15.45
CA SER A 110 7.40 4.08 -16.50
C SER A 110 7.94 2.72 -16.10
N SER A 111 8.82 2.66 -15.09
CA SER A 111 9.44 1.44 -14.59
C SER A 111 8.72 0.80 -13.40
N TYR A 112 7.59 1.36 -12.93
CA TYR A 112 6.86 0.91 -11.74
C TYR A 112 5.49 0.31 -12.09
N ASN A 113 5.01 -0.68 -11.34
CA ASN A 113 3.64 -1.20 -11.51
C ASN A 113 2.60 -0.25 -10.87
N ARG A 114 2.50 1.00 -11.36
CA ARG A 114 1.47 1.96 -10.94
C ARG A 114 0.08 1.50 -11.35
N GLY A 115 -0.89 1.78 -10.50
CA GLY A 115 -2.24 1.28 -10.66
C GLY A 115 -3.12 1.66 -9.49
N PHE A 116 -4.26 1.00 -9.40
CA PHE A 116 -5.18 1.12 -8.28
C PHE A 116 -5.58 -0.26 -7.77
N THR A 117 -6.20 -0.29 -6.60
CA THR A 117 -6.84 -1.47 -6.05
C THR A 117 -8.31 -1.18 -5.80
N TYR A 118 -9.16 -2.17 -6.06
CA TYR A 118 -10.55 -2.23 -5.67
C TYR A 118 -10.69 -3.21 -4.52
N VAL A 119 -11.49 -2.85 -3.50
CA VAL A 119 -11.85 -3.76 -2.41
C VAL A 119 -13.35 -3.79 -2.15
N ARG A 120 -13.87 -4.97 -1.82
CA ARG A 120 -15.22 -5.14 -1.27
C ARG A 120 -15.11 -5.41 0.22
N ILE A 121 -15.68 -4.51 1.02
CA ILE A 121 -15.59 -4.54 2.48
C ILE A 121 -16.95 -4.88 3.07
N ASN A 122 -16.98 -5.82 4.00
CA ASN A 122 -18.17 -6.17 4.77
C ASN A 122 -18.17 -5.45 6.12
N LYS A 123 -18.94 -4.36 6.21
CA LYS A 123 -19.16 -3.62 7.45
C LYS A 123 -20.50 -4.02 8.05
N ASN A 124 -20.49 -4.84 9.11
CA ASN A 124 -21.69 -5.30 9.82
C ASN A 124 -22.75 -5.95 8.91
N GLY A 125 -22.33 -6.80 7.99
CA GLY A 125 -23.22 -7.48 7.04
C GLY A 125 -23.64 -6.62 5.83
N LYS A 126 -23.14 -5.39 5.72
CA LYS A 126 -23.36 -4.51 4.56
C LYS A 126 -22.08 -4.38 3.74
N ASN A 127 -22.19 -4.69 2.46
CA ASN A 127 -21.07 -4.60 1.54
C ASN A 127 -20.92 -3.16 1.02
N SER A 128 -19.72 -2.62 1.13
CA SER A 128 -19.30 -1.36 0.53
C SER A 128 -18.13 -1.59 -0.42
N MET A 129 -18.06 -0.80 -1.48
CA MET A 129 -17.02 -0.87 -2.50
C MET A 129 -16.17 0.39 -2.43
N LEU A 130 -14.84 0.20 -2.42
CA LEU A 130 -13.83 1.27 -2.43
C LEU A 130 -12.81 1.02 -3.53
#